data_AF-A0A847EK17-F1
#
_entry.id   AF-A0A847EK17-F1
#
_cell.length_a   1.000
_cell.length_b   1.000
_cell.length_c   1.000
_cell.angle_alpha   90.00
_cell.angle_beta   90.00
_cell.angle_gamma   90.00
#
_symmetry.space_group_name_H-M   'P 1'
#
loop_
_entity.id
_entity.type
_entity.pdbx_description
1 polymer ?
#
loop_
_entity_poly.entity_id
_entity_poly.type
_entity_poly.pdbx_seq_one_letter_code
_entity_poly.pdbx_strand_id
1 'polypeptide(L)'
;MGMELVIMLIINLLGGAAVIGSYIFGLKGKSGAAGVLWGGVPAGVRSLYTASMLVATAGYFAVLYHIYFRLVPDQVTIFGVGGYAVLYVIFALIMVASALWMPLTRMYVANPGAGLWTAIRTVLFIVGLASVALVIALIAMTGKVTGLPYWLAVIGSAYFAFHTLILDGIIWAALFGRSA
;
A
#
# COMPACT_ATOMS: atom_id res chain seq x y z
N MET A 1 2.25 25.91 -5.11
CA MET A 1 1.64 24.64 -4.66
C MET A 1 1.10 24.88 -3.26
N GLY A 2 -0.17 24.57 -2.98
CA GLY A 2 -0.73 24.74 -1.62
C GLY A 2 0.05 23.91 -0.60
N MET A 3 0.07 24.35 0.66
CA MET A 3 0.77 23.64 1.74
C MET A 3 0.31 22.19 1.83
N GLU A 4 -0.95 21.94 1.51
CA GLU A 4 -1.56 20.64 1.60
C GLU A 4 -0.92 19.62 0.67
N LEU A 5 -0.65 20.05 -0.55
CA LEU A 5 0.01 19.26 -1.59
C LEU A 5 1.50 19.08 -1.25
N VAL A 6 2.15 20.05 -0.60
CA VAL A 6 3.54 19.92 -0.12
C VAL A 6 3.63 18.83 0.94
N ILE A 7 2.74 18.82 1.94
CA ILE A 7 2.70 17.79 2.97
C ILE A 7 2.46 16.41 2.34
N MET A 8 1.49 16.32 1.42
CA MET A 8 1.22 15.08 0.69
C MET A 8 2.46 14.60 -0.07
N LEU A 9 3.21 15.52 -0.69
CA LEU A 9 4.42 15.19 -1.45
C LEU A 9 5.51 14.66 -0.52
N ILE A 10 5.72 15.28 0.64
CA ILE A 10 6.69 14.82 1.62
C ILE A 10 6.35 13.41 2.11
N ILE A 11 5.09 13.14 2.45
CA ILE A 11 4.64 11.80 2.88
C ILE A 11 4.96 10.76 1.80
N ASN A 12 4.67 11.08 0.53
CA ASN A 12 4.87 10.16 -0.58
C ASN A 12 6.34 9.95 -0.94
N LEU A 13 7.16 11.00 -0.91
CA LEU A 13 8.58 10.89 -1.22
C LEU A 13 9.34 10.16 -0.12
N LEU A 14 9.13 10.54 1.15
CA LEU A 14 9.78 9.86 2.27
C LEU A 14 9.25 8.43 2.44
N GLY A 15 7.93 8.26 2.39
CA GLY A 15 7.28 6.96 2.47
C GLY A 15 7.69 6.04 1.32
N GLY A 16 7.62 6.53 0.08
CA GLY A 16 8.02 5.77 -1.11
C GLY A 16 9.50 5.38 -1.09
N ALA A 17 10.39 6.30 -0.68
CA ALA A 17 11.80 5.98 -0.49
C ALA A 17 12.01 4.92 0.60
N ALA A 18 11.27 5.00 1.72
CA ALA A 18 11.32 4.01 2.79
C ALA A 18 10.82 2.63 2.31
N VAL A 19 9.72 2.57 1.55
CA VAL A 19 9.21 1.34 0.94
C VAL A 19 10.27 0.74 0.02
N ILE A 20 10.81 1.50 -0.93
CA ILE A 20 11.85 1.01 -1.86
C ILE A 20 13.09 0.52 -1.08
N GLY A 21 13.55 1.30 -0.10
CA GLY A 21 14.67 0.94 0.77
C GLY A 21 14.41 -0.36 1.54
N SER A 22 13.17 -0.58 1.99
CA SER A 22 12.76 -1.82 2.66
C SER A 22 12.89 -3.05 1.77
N TYR A 23 12.60 -2.94 0.46
CA TYR A 23 12.80 -4.03 -0.50
C TYR A 23 14.28 -4.24 -0.81
N ILE A 24 15.05 -3.16 -1.03
CA ILE A 24 16.50 -3.26 -1.25
C ILE A 24 17.16 -3.97 -0.08
N PHE A 25 16.82 -3.58 1.15
CA PHE A 25 17.35 -4.22 2.35
C PHE A 25 16.80 -5.65 2.53
N GLY A 26 15.51 -5.87 2.32
CA GLY A 26 14.84 -7.16 2.51
C GLY A 26 15.31 -8.25 1.54
N LEU A 27 15.61 -7.87 0.30
CA LEU A 27 16.06 -8.79 -0.76
C LEU A 27 17.58 -8.99 -0.79
N LYS A 28 18.35 -8.17 -0.05
CA LYS A 28 19.81 -8.30 0.04
C LYS A 28 20.19 -9.59 0.78
N GLY A 29 20.79 -10.56 0.08
CA GLY A 29 21.19 -11.84 0.66
C GLY A 29 21.76 -12.83 -0.36
N LYS A 30 22.01 -14.08 0.08
CA LYS A 30 22.48 -15.18 -0.77
C LYS A 30 21.45 -15.53 -1.86
N SER A 31 21.89 -16.16 -2.94
CA SER A 31 20.99 -16.68 -3.98
C SER A 31 19.87 -17.52 -3.36
N GLY A 32 18.62 -17.24 -3.76
CA GLY A 32 17.43 -17.91 -3.21
C GLY A 32 16.76 -17.22 -2.01
N ALA A 33 17.37 -16.21 -1.39
CA ALA A 33 16.77 -15.49 -0.25
C ALA A 33 15.41 -14.82 -0.61
N ALA A 34 15.29 -14.29 -1.83
CA ALA A 34 14.04 -13.75 -2.34
C ALA A 34 12.94 -14.82 -2.48
N GLY A 35 13.32 -16.08 -2.73
CA GLY A 35 12.40 -17.21 -2.84
C GLY A 35 11.70 -17.52 -1.52
N VAL A 36 12.42 -17.38 -0.40
CA VAL A 36 11.89 -17.68 0.94
C VAL A 36 10.83 -16.67 1.37
N LEU A 37 10.92 -15.42 0.92
CA LEU A 37 9.94 -14.38 1.22
C LEU A 37 8.57 -14.59 0.54
N TRP A 38 8.51 -15.46 -0.46
CA TRP A 38 7.24 -15.94 -1.00
C TRP A 38 6.54 -16.95 -0.08
N GLY A 39 7.24 -17.47 0.93
CA GLY A 39 6.74 -18.56 1.79
C GLY A 39 6.26 -19.73 0.94
N GLY A 40 5.02 -20.19 1.20
CA GLY A 40 4.37 -21.27 0.46
C GLY A 40 3.69 -20.86 -0.86
N VAL A 41 3.85 -19.63 -1.37
CA VAL A 41 3.22 -19.24 -2.65
C VAL A 41 3.83 -20.06 -3.81
N PRO A 42 3.01 -20.82 -4.58
CA PRO A 42 3.49 -21.66 -5.66
C PRO A 42 4.20 -20.87 -6.76
N ALA A 43 5.29 -21.41 -7.32
CA ALA A 43 6.12 -20.71 -8.31
C ALA A 43 5.31 -20.21 -9.53
N GLY A 44 4.35 -20.99 -10.04
CA GLY A 44 3.49 -20.61 -11.16
C GLY A 44 2.52 -19.46 -10.87
N VAL A 45 2.29 -19.14 -9.59
CA VAL A 45 1.37 -18.06 -9.16
C VAL A 45 2.14 -16.76 -8.84
N ARG A 46 3.45 -16.84 -8.60
CA ARG A 46 4.29 -15.67 -8.25
C ARG A 46 4.35 -14.61 -9.35
N SER A 47 4.31 -15.02 -10.62
CA SER A 47 4.24 -14.10 -11.76
C SER A 47 2.92 -13.32 -11.79
N LEU A 48 1.80 -13.98 -11.45
CA LEU A 48 0.50 -13.34 -11.34
C LEU A 48 0.46 -12.35 -10.16
N TYR A 49 1.05 -12.71 -9.02
CA TYR A 49 1.23 -11.77 -7.89
C TYR A 49 2.03 -10.54 -8.30
N THR A 50 3.16 -10.75 -8.98
CA THR A 50 3.99 -9.64 -9.48
C THR A 50 3.21 -8.76 -10.45
N ALA A 51 2.49 -9.34 -11.41
CA ALA A 51 1.65 -8.58 -12.34
C ALA A 51 0.56 -7.79 -11.61
N SER A 52 -0.09 -8.40 -10.61
CA SER A 52 -1.07 -7.74 -9.76
C SER A 52 -0.45 -6.56 -9.00
N MET A 53 0.77 -6.71 -8.46
CA MET A 53 1.48 -5.64 -7.76
C MET A 53 1.76 -4.44 -8.69
N LEU A 54 2.09 -4.69 -9.96
CA LEU A 54 2.29 -3.64 -10.96
C LEU A 54 0.99 -2.90 -11.28
N VAL A 55 -0.12 -3.63 -11.43
CA VAL A 55 -1.45 -3.02 -11.66
C VAL A 55 -1.88 -2.20 -10.43
N ALA A 56 -1.66 -2.71 -9.22
CA ALA A 56 -1.91 -1.99 -7.98
C ALA A 56 -1.06 -0.71 -7.89
N THR A 57 0.22 -0.77 -8.26
CA THR A 57 1.13 0.38 -8.30
C THR A 57 0.67 1.43 -9.32
N ALA A 58 0.26 1.01 -10.52
CA ALA A 58 -0.31 1.92 -11.51
C ALA A 58 -1.60 2.58 -11.00
N GLY A 59 -2.47 1.82 -10.32
CA GLY A 59 -3.66 2.34 -9.66
C GLY A 59 -3.34 3.39 -8.59
N TYR A 60 -2.31 3.13 -7.79
CA TYR A 60 -1.81 4.09 -6.80
C TYR A 60 -1.34 5.40 -7.44
N PHE A 61 -0.60 5.34 -8.55
CA PHE A 61 -0.19 6.54 -9.29
C PHE A 61 -1.37 7.28 -9.93
N ALA A 62 -2.43 6.58 -10.34
CA ALA A 62 -3.66 7.24 -10.80
C ALA A 62 -4.33 8.05 -9.67
N VAL A 63 -4.31 7.55 -8.43
CA VAL A 63 -4.77 8.30 -7.26
C VAL A 63 -3.91 9.55 -7.04
N LEU A 64 -2.58 9.40 -7.05
CA LEU A 64 -1.68 10.54 -6.90
C LEU A 64 -1.93 11.60 -7.97
N TYR A 65 -2.06 11.18 -9.23
CA TYR A 65 -2.37 12.10 -10.32
C TYR A 65 -3.66 12.87 -10.05
N HIS A 66 -4.72 12.19 -9.63
CA HIS A 66 -5.98 12.83 -9.30
C HIS A 66 -5.81 13.86 -8.17
N ILE A 67 -5.12 13.50 -7.09
CA ILE A 67 -4.88 14.40 -5.94
C ILE A 67 -4.08 15.64 -6.35
N TYR A 68 -2.96 15.49 -7.04
CA TYR A 68 -2.07 16.62 -7.34
C TYR A 68 -2.57 17.53 -8.45
N PHE A 69 -3.27 16.99 -9.45
CA PHE A 69 -3.56 17.73 -10.68
C PHE A 69 -5.04 18.03 -10.88
N ARG A 70 -5.95 17.43 -10.09
CA ARG A 70 -7.40 17.59 -10.27
C ARG A 70 -8.13 18.15 -9.06
N LEU A 71 -7.55 18.04 -7.85
CA LEU A 71 -8.18 18.56 -6.64
C LEU A 71 -7.69 19.97 -6.31
N VAL A 72 -8.61 20.79 -5.79
CA VAL A 72 -8.29 22.11 -5.20
C VAL A 72 -8.42 21.98 -3.69
N PRO A 73 -7.32 22.07 -2.90
CA PRO A 73 -7.32 21.75 -1.47
C PRO A 73 -8.45 22.39 -0.65
N ASP A 74 -8.70 23.69 -0.83
CA ASP A 74 -9.70 24.45 -0.09
C ASP A 74 -11.16 24.03 -0.37
N GLN A 75 -11.38 23.24 -1.43
CA GLN A 75 -12.71 22.78 -1.82
C GLN A 75 -12.97 21.34 -1.40
N VAL A 76 -11.95 20.62 -0.91
CA VAL A 76 -12.04 19.19 -0.64
C VAL A 76 -12.40 18.93 0.82
N THR A 77 -13.53 18.24 1.03
CA THR A 77 -13.87 17.68 2.35
C THR A 77 -14.18 16.19 2.23
N ILE A 78 -13.93 15.43 3.28
CA ILE A 78 -14.27 14.01 3.39
C ILE A 78 -15.05 13.87 4.70
N PHE A 79 -16.30 13.40 4.66
CA PHE A 79 -17.19 13.33 5.83
C PHE A 79 -17.33 14.66 6.60
N GLY A 80 -17.28 15.79 5.90
CA GLY A 80 -17.41 17.13 6.50
C GLY A 80 -16.17 17.64 7.23
N VAL A 81 -15.06 16.89 7.27
CA VAL A 81 -13.75 17.37 7.76
C VAL A 81 -12.83 17.73 6.59
N GLY A 82 -11.80 18.54 6.86
CA GLY A 82 -10.81 18.95 5.85
C GLY A 82 -10.19 17.72 5.17
N GLY A 83 -10.43 17.57 3.86
CA GLY A 83 -10.20 16.30 3.18
C GLY A 83 -8.73 15.88 3.17
N TYR A 84 -7.82 16.85 3.05
CA TYR A 84 -6.38 16.55 3.05
C TYR A 84 -5.86 16.01 4.39
N ALA A 85 -6.44 16.41 5.52
CA ALA A 85 -6.06 15.84 6.82
C ALA A 85 -6.36 14.34 6.88
N VAL A 86 -7.53 13.92 6.37
CA VAL A 86 -7.91 12.51 6.26
C VAL A 86 -6.96 11.77 5.31
N LEU A 87 -6.65 12.37 4.16
CA LEU A 87 -5.72 11.77 3.21
C LEU A 87 -4.32 11.61 3.80
N TYR A 88 -3.80 12.56 4.59
CA TYR A 88 -2.48 12.39 5.23
C TYR A 88 -2.40 11.17 6.11
N VAL A 89 -3.42 10.97 6.96
CA VAL A 89 -3.47 9.81 7.86
C VAL A 89 -3.50 8.52 7.05
N ILE A 90 -4.36 8.45 6.02
CA ILE A 90 -4.47 7.28 5.15
C ILE A 90 -3.14 6.98 4.44
N PHE A 91 -2.52 7.98 3.81
CA PHE A 91 -1.27 7.81 3.09
C PHE A 91 -0.10 7.47 4.02
N ALA A 92 -0.04 8.08 5.22
CA ALA A 92 0.97 7.75 6.22
C ALA A 92 0.82 6.30 6.71
N LEU A 93 -0.40 5.84 6.98
CA LEU A 93 -0.66 4.45 7.38
C LEU A 93 -0.24 3.47 6.27
N ILE A 94 -0.61 3.74 5.02
CA ILE A 94 -0.20 2.93 3.86
C ILE A 94 1.32 2.88 3.77
N MET A 95 1.99 4.04 3.79
CA MET A 95 3.44 4.14 3.56
C MET A 95 4.27 3.52 4.68
N VAL A 96 3.95 3.84 5.93
CA VAL A 96 4.70 3.32 7.08
C VAL A 96 4.53 1.81 7.19
N ALA A 97 3.30 1.30 7.11
CA ALA A 97 3.07 -0.14 7.17
C ALA A 97 3.72 -0.88 5.98
N SER A 98 3.65 -0.31 4.78
CA SER A 98 4.31 -0.87 3.58
C SER A 98 5.84 -0.83 3.66
N ALA A 99 6.44 0.07 4.42
CA ALA A 99 7.89 0.08 4.63
C ALA A 99 8.36 -0.96 5.67
N LEU A 100 7.47 -1.38 6.56
CA LEU A 100 7.82 -2.28 7.68
C LEU A 100 7.71 -3.77 7.32
N TRP A 101 6.82 -4.16 6.39
CA TRP A 101 6.52 -5.57 6.15
C TRP A 101 7.74 -6.38 5.69
N MET A 102 8.57 -5.85 4.77
CA MET A 102 9.77 -6.55 4.27
C MET A 102 10.82 -6.78 5.37
N PRO A 103 11.25 -5.75 6.14
CA PRO A 103 12.16 -5.93 7.28
C PRO A 103 11.63 -6.91 8.32
N LEU A 104 10.35 -6.81 8.70
CA LEU A 104 9.74 -7.72 9.66
C LEU A 104 9.71 -9.17 9.14
N THR A 105 9.37 -9.37 7.88
CA THR A 105 9.38 -10.69 7.24
C THR A 105 10.78 -11.27 7.20
N ARG A 106 11.79 -10.46 6.88
CA ARG A 106 13.20 -10.89 6.91
C ARG A 106 13.64 -11.30 8.32
N MET A 107 13.27 -10.53 9.35
CA MET A 107 13.55 -10.88 10.75
C MET A 107 12.87 -12.20 11.14
N TYR A 108 11.61 -12.39 10.74
CA TYR A 108 10.87 -13.62 11.00
C TYR A 108 11.50 -14.83 10.32
N VAL A 109 11.94 -14.71 9.07
CA VAL A 109 12.64 -15.80 8.36
C VAL A 109 13.95 -16.17 9.05
N ALA A 110 14.68 -15.20 9.58
CA ALA A 110 15.94 -15.44 10.29
C ALA A 110 15.74 -16.05 11.69
N ASN A 111 14.72 -15.60 12.42
CA ASN A 111 14.38 -16.09 13.75
C ASN A 111 12.85 -16.07 13.95
N PRO A 112 12.16 -17.17 13.61
CA PRO A 112 10.71 -17.24 13.70
C PRO A 112 10.21 -17.06 15.14
N GLY A 113 9.16 -16.24 15.31
CA GLY A 113 8.55 -16.02 16.61
C GLY A 113 7.14 -15.47 16.49
N ALA A 114 6.27 -15.85 17.43
CA ALA A 114 4.86 -15.45 17.42
C ALA A 114 4.68 -13.92 17.40
N GLY A 115 5.51 -13.18 18.15
CA GLY A 115 5.47 -11.72 18.16
C GLY A 115 5.77 -11.09 16.80
N LEU A 116 6.81 -11.58 16.09
CA LEU A 116 7.15 -11.11 14.75
C LEU A 116 6.05 -11.48 13.73
N TRP A 117 5.47 -12.66 13.85
CA TRP A 117 4.37 -13.07 12.99
C TRP A 117 3.12 -12.18 13.17
N THR A 118 2.74 -11.91 14.42
CA THR A 118 1.66 -10.97 14.73
C THR A 118 1.98 -9.58 14.17
N ALA A 119 3.21 -9.08 14.34
CA ALA A 119 3.61 -7.79 13.80
C ALA A 119 3.48 -7.71 12.27
N ILE A 120 3.91 -8.74 11.53
CA ILE A 120 3.76 -8.83 10.07
C ILE A 120 2.28 -8.77 9.68
N ARG A 121 1.44 -9.58 10.32
CA ARG A 121 -0.01 -9.62 10.06
C ARG A 121 -0.65 -8.27 10.33
N THR A 122 -0.29 -7.63 11.44
CA THR A 122 -0.80 -6.30 11.81
C THR A 122 -0.44 -5.26 10.75
N VAL A 123 0.82 -5.18 10.31
CA VAL A 123 1.19 -4.18 9.28
C VAL A 123 0.52 -4.45 7.94
N LEU A 124 0.36 -5.72 7.53
CA LEU A 124 -0.35 -6.08 6.30
C LEU A 124 -1.85 -5.72 6.37
N PHE A 125 -2.50 -5.92 7.51
CA PHE A 125 -3.88 -5.47 7.69
C PHE A 125 -3.99 -3.94 7.76
N ILE A 126 -3.03 -3.24 8.37
CA ILE A 126 -3.02 -1.77 8.40
C ILE A 126 -2.97 -1.21 6.98
N VAL A 127 -2.05 -1.69 6.12
CA VAL A 127 -2.00 -1.22 4.72
C VAL A 127 -3.29 -1.58 3.99
N GLY A 128 -3.80 -2.81 4.11
CA GLY A 128 -5.03 -3.22 3.44
C GLY A 128 -6.26 -2.42 3.85
N LEU A 129 -6.45 -2.18 5.15
CA LEU A 129 -7.57 -1.38 5.67
C LEU A 129 -7.42 0.11 5.33
N ALA A 130 -6.21 0.66 5.37
CA ALA A 130 -5.97 2.02 4.94
C ALA A 130 -6.23 2.19 3.43
N SER A 131 -5.90 1.19 2.61
CA SER A 131 -6.26 1.17 1.19
C SER A 131 -7.78 1.13 0.96
N VAL A 132 -8.53 0.35 1.75
CA VAL A 132 -10.01 0.38 1.70
C VAL A 132 -10.53 1.76 2.11
N ALA A 133 -9.98 2.34 3.18
CA ALA A 133 -10.33 3.69 3.61
C ALA A 133 -10.04 4.74 2.53
N LEU A 134 -8.98 4.58 1.73
CA LEU A 134 -8.68 5.43 0.59
C LEU A 134 -9.79 5.39 -0.47
N VAL A 135 -10.29 4.21 -0.82
CA VAL A 135 -11.41 4.06 -1.76
C VAL A 135 -12.65 4.77 -1.23
N ILE A 136 -12.99 4.52 0.04
CA ILE A 136 -14.14 5.15 0.70
C ILE A 136 -13.97 6.68 0.72
N ALA A 137 -12.79 7.18 1.06
CA ALA A 137 -12.48 8.60 1.09
C ALA A 137 -12.66 9.25 -0.28
N LEU A 138 -12.17 8.62 -1.36
CA LEU A 138 -12.35 9.13 -2.73
C LEU A 138 -13.82 9.20 -3.14
N ILE A 139 -14.63 8.20 -2.78
CA ILE A 139 -16.06 8.16 -3.09
C ILE A 139 -16.81 9.22 -2.27
N ALA A 140 -16.56 9.29 -0.97
CA ALA A 140 -17.22 10.20 -0.02
C ALA A 140 -16.79 11.67 -0.17
N MET A 141 -15.68 11.94 -0.86
CA MET A 141 -15.12 13.27 -1.07
C MET A 141 -16.10 14.23 -1.73
N THR A 142 -16.26 15.44 -1.18
CA THR A 142 -16.90 16.57 -1.86
C THR A 142 -15.84 17.49 -2.48
N GLY A 143 -16.23 18.34 -3.44
CA GLY A 143 -15.29 19.18 -4.20
C GLY A 143 -14.42 18.40 -5.21
N LYS A 144 -14.70 17.12 -5.41
CA LYS A 144 -14.06 16.29 -6.43
C LYS A 144 -14.50 16.68 -7.85
N VAL A 145 -13.55 16.70 -8.78
CA VAL A 145 -13.84 16.83 -10.21
C VAL A 145 -14.04 15.44 -10.80
N THR A 146 -15.28 15.12 -11.17
CA THR A 146 -15.62 13.82 -11.80
C THR A 146 -15.14 13.79 -13.25
N GLY A 147 -14.69 12.62 -13.71
CA GLY A 147 -14.11 12.42 -15.04
C GLY A 147 -13.18 11.22 -15.08
N LEU A 148 -12.50 11.01 -16.22
CA LEU A 148 -11.61 9.87 -16.40
C LEU A 148 -10.53 9.76 -15.29
N PRO A 149 -9.79 10.83 -14.91
CA PRO A 149 -8.81 10.74 -13.84
C PRO A 149 -9.39 10.32 -12.48
N TYR A 150 -10.61 10.75 -12.17
CA TYR A 150 -11.30 10.36 -10.94
C TYR A 150 -11.62 8.86 -10.95
N TRP A 151 -12.21 8.35 -12.04
CA TRP A 151 -12.57 6.94 -12.12
C TRP A 151 -11.34 6.03 -12.17
N LEU A 152 -10.26 6.45 -12.83
CA LEU A 152 -8.97 5.74 -12.78
C LEU A 152 -8.42 5.69 -11.35
N ALA A 153 -8.54 6.78 -10.57
CA ALA A 153 -8.16 6.79 -9.16
C ALA A 153 -9.04 5.86 -8.30
N VAL A 154 -10.37 5.87 -8.50
CA VAL A 154 -11.29 5.01 -7.72
C VAL A 154 -11.10 3.53 -8.06
N ILE A 155 -11.06 3.17 -9.34
CA ILE A 155 -10.85 1.78 -9.76
C ILE A 155 -9.43 1.32 -9.40
N GLY A 156 -8.45 2.19 -9.62
CA GLY A 156 -7.05 1.94 -9.26
C GLY A 156 -6.86 1.72 -7.75
N SER A 157 -7.45 2.56 -6.91
CA SER A 157 -7.41 2.38 -5.44
C SER A 157 -8.19 1.14 -4.99
N ALA A 158 -9.31 0.82 -5.63
CA ALA A 158 -10.06 -0.41 -5.32
C ALA A 158 -9.22 -1.66 -5.63
N TYR A 159 -8.51 -1.67 -6.75
CA TYR A 159 -7.59 -2.77 -7.07
C TYR A 159 -6.37 -2.79 -6.14
N PHE A 160 -5.82 -1.61 -5.79
CA PHE A 160 -4.74 -1.51 -4.80
C PHE A 160 -5.17 -2.07 -3.43
N ALA A 161 -6.40 -1.78 -2.99
CA ALA A 161 -6.99 -2.34 -1.78
C ALA A 161 -7.18 -3.85 -1.88
N PHE A 162 -7.68 -4.34 -3.02
CA PHE A 162 -7.77 -5.78 -3.28
C PHE A 162 -6.41 -6.47 -3.16
N HIS A 163 -5.37 -5.95 -3.81
CA HIS A 163 -4.02 -6.51 -3.76
C HIS A 163 -3.49 -6.55 -2.32
N THR A 164 -3.46 -5.39 -1.66
CA THR A 164 -2.84 -5.24 -0.33
C THR A 164 -3.61 -5.96 0.77
N LEU A 165 -4.95 -5.97 0.74
CA LEU A 165 -5.75 -6.64 1.76
C LEU A 165 -5.93 -8.14 1.47
N ILE A 166 -6.36 -8.48 0.25
CA ILE A 166 -6.75 -9.85 -0.08
C ILE A 166 -5.53 -10.68 -0.43
N LEU A 167 -4.71 -10.24 -1.40
CA LEU A 167 -3.55 -11.02 -1.81
C LEU A 167 -2.48 -11.03 -0.72
N ASP A 168 -2.08 -9.88 -0.20
CA ASP A 168 -0.99 -9.82 0.78
C ASP A 168 -1.48 -10.12 2.21
N GLY A 169 -2.50 -9.38 2.67
CA GLY A 169 -3.01 -9.50 4.04
C GLY A 169 -3.70 -10.82 4.36
N ILE A 170 -4.32 -11.49 3.39
CA ILE A 170 -5.05 -12.75 3.62
C ILE A 170 -4.33 -13.93 2.97
N ILE A 171 -4.17 -13.95 1.65
CA ILE A 171 -3.73 -15.15 0.93
C ILE A 171 -2.24 -15.44 1.16
N TRP A 172 -1.35 -14.48 0.93
CA TRP A 172 0.09 -14.65 1.15
C TRP A 172 0.37 -15.11 2.58
N ALA A 173 -0.25 -14.44 3.56
CA ALA A 173 -0.07 -14.80 4.96
C ALA A 173 -0.65 -16.17 5.33
N ALA A 174 -1.74 -16.62 4.70
CA ALA A 174 -2.25 -17.98 4.87
C ALA A 174 -1.35 -19.04 4.24
N LEU A 175 -0.63 -18.69 3.17
CA LEU A 175 0.30 -19.58 2.47
C LEU A 175 1.70 -19.59 3.10
N PHE A 176 2.12 -18.53 3.78
CA PHE A 176 3.50 -18.34 4.23
C PHE A 176 4.03 -19.47 5.13
N GLY A 177 3.16 -20.13 5.90
CA GLY A 177 3.51 -21.24 6.80
C GLY A 177 3.17 -22.64 6.29
N ARG A 178 2.63 -22.78 5.08
CA ARG A 178 2.36 -24.09 4.48
C ARG A 178 3.56 -24.46 3.61
N SER A 179 4.32 -25.47 4.03
CA SER A 179 5.37 -26.06 3.21
C SER A 179 4.80 -26.45 1.84
N ALA A 180 5.41 -25.93 0.78
CA ALA A 180 5.23 -26.44 -0.58
C ALA A 180 5.97 -27.77 -0.75
#